data_AF-A0A7Y7H1F6-F1
#
_entry.id   AF-A0A7Y7H1F6-F1
#
_cell.length_a   1.000
_cell.length_b   1.000
_cell.length_c   1.000
_cell.angle_alpha   90.00
_cell.angle_beta   90.00
_cell.angle_gamma   90.00
#
_symmetry.space_group_name_H-M   'P 1'
#
loop_
_entity.id
_entity.type
_entity.pdbx_description
1 polymer ?
#
loop_
_entity_poly.entity_id
_entity_poly.type
_entity_poly.pdbx_seq_one_letter_code
_entity_poly.pdbx_strand_id
1 'polypeptide(L)'
;MTFAWYGHLKFKEYDWGKNLSLIAIILISWGLAFFEYLFQVPANEGGFKENGGPFTLVELKTIQEAITLTVFMIFTTLLFKNEKLGWNHLVGFGLIVLAVFVIFKKW
;
A
#
# COMPACT_ATOMS: atom_id res chain seq x y z
N MET A 1 -0.71 3.85 1.30
CA MET A 1 -1.68 4.64 0.50
C MET A 1 -2.88 3.79 0.05
N THR A 2 -3.08 2.61 0.63
CA THR A 2 -4.09 1.65 0.17
C THR A 2 -5.49 2.12 0.55
N PHE A 3 -5.66 2.65 1.76
CA PHE A 3 -6.97 3.08 2.25
C PHE A 3 -7.48 4.33 1.55
N ALA A 4 -6.63 5.34 1.34
CA ALA A 4 -7.01 6.55 0.61
C ALA A 4 -7.48 6.24 -0.83
N TRP A 5 -6.83 5.28 -1.49
CA TRP A 5 -7.14 4.93 -2.88
C TRP A 5 -8.34 4.00 -3.03
N TYR A 6 -8.49 3.00 -2.17
CA TYR A 6 -9.47 1.93 -2.39
C TYR A 6 -10.54 1.84 -1.30
N GLY A 7 -10.31 2.43 -0.11
CA GLY A 7 -11.23 2.35 1.02
C GLY A 7 -12.61 2.91 0.71
N HIS A 8 -12.66 4.00 -0.06
CA HIS A 8 -13.91 4.65 -0.43
C HIS A 8 -14.83 3.79 -1.30
N LEU A 9 -14.29 2.80 -2.02
CA LEU A 9 -15.08 1.89 -2.85
C LEU A 9 -16.05 1.05 -2.00
N LYS A 10 -15.75 0.88 -0.71
CA LYS A 10 -16.63 0.21 0.27
C LYS A 10 -17.61 1.12 0.96
N PHE A 11 -17.46 2.45 0.88
CA PHE A 11 -18.37 3.37 1.58
C PHE A 11 -19.82 3.21 1.11
N LYS A 12 -20.04 2.81 -0.14
CA LYS A 12 -21.39 2.54 -0.69
C LYS A 12 -22.10 1.34 -0.05
N GLU A 13 -21.37 0.45 0.60
CA GLU A 13 -21.96 -0.70 1.33
C GLU A 13 -22.46 -0.31 2.72
N TYR A 14 -22.04 0.86 3.24
CA TYR A 14 -22.49 1.38 4.52
C TYR A 14 -23.57 2.46 4.33
N ASP A 15 -24.59 2.47 5.18
CA ASP A 15 -25.70 3.43 5.08
C ASP A 15 -25.25 4.89 5.12
N TRP A 16 -24.19 5.20 5.88
CA TRP A 16 -23.61 6.55 5.96
C TRP A 16 -22.87 6.97 4.68
N GLY A 17 -22.39 6.02 3.88
CA GLY A 17 -21.55 6.30 2.71
C GLY A 17 -22.26 6.17 1.36
N LYS A 18 -23.52 5.74 1.36
CA LYS A 18 -24.31 5.45 0.15
C LYS A 18 -24.57 6.68 -0.74
N ASN A 19 -24.69 7.86 -0.13
CA ASN A 19 -25.00 9.14 -0.81
C ASN A 19 -23.83 10.14 -0.79
N LEU A 20 -22.59 9.68 -0.51
CA LEU A 20 -21.43 10.56 -0.56
C LEU A 20 -21.20 11.07 -1.99
N SER A 21 -21.08 12.39 -2.13
CA SER A 21 -20.66 13.01 -3.38
C SER A 21 -19.19 12.70 -3.67
N LEU A 22 -18.79 12.78 -4.94
CA LEU A 22 -17.39 12.57 -5.33
C LEU A 22 -16.45 13.53 -4.59
N ILE A 23 -16.88 14.77 -4.36
CA ILE A 23 -16.11 15.78 -3.62
C ILE A 23 -15.90 15.32 -2.17
N ALA A 24 -16.93 14.81 -1.51
CA ALA A 24 -16.80 14.30 -0.15
C ALA A 24 -15.85 13.09 -0.09
N ILE A 25 -15.92 12.18 -1.07
CA ILE A 25 -14.99 11.04 -1.19
C ILE A 25 -13.54 11.51 -1.31
N ILE A 26 -13.28 12.51 -2.16
CA ILE A 26 -11.93 13.08 -2.34
C ILE A 26 -11.40 13.66 -1.03
N LEU A 27 -12.22 14.44 -0.32
CA LEU A 27 -11.82 15.06 0.96
C LEU A 27 -11.54 14.02 2.04
N ILE A 28 -12.38 12.97 2.15
CA ILE A 28 -12.13 11.87 3.08
C ILE A 28 -10.84 11.13 2.70
N SER A 29 -10.62 10.89 1.40
CA SER A 29 -9.42 10.22 0.90
C SER A 29 -8.15 11.04 1.17
N TRP A 30 -8.20 12.36 1.06
CA TRP A 30 -7.11 13.25 1.46
C TRP A 30 -6.85 13.19 2.97
N GLY A 31 -7.90 13.17 3.79
CA GLY A 31 -7.77 12.98 5.23
C GLY A 31 -7.08 11.65 5.57
N LEU A 32 -7.46 10.56 4.93
CA LEU A 32 -6.82 9.25 5.09
C LEU A 32 -5.37 9.27 4.59
N ALA A 33 -5.10 9.88 3.43
CA ALA A 33 -3.76 9.99 2.86
C ALA A 33 -2.80 10.72 3.80
N PHE A 34 -3.27 11.76 4.50
CA PHE A 34 -2.49 12.45 5.51
C PHE A 34 -1.98 11.50 6.60
N PHE A 35 -2.86 10.67 7.19
CA PHE A 35 -2.45 9.68 8.18
C PHE A 35 -1.51 8.63 7.61
N GLU A 36 -1.75 8.17 6.39
CA GLU A 36 -0.85 7.21 5.72
C GLU A 36 0.54 7.80 5.48
N TYR A 37 0.63 9.11 5.22
CA TYR A 37 1.90 9.82 5.06
C TYR A 37 2.65 10.05 6.38
N LEU A 38 1.94 10.22 7.51
CA LEU A 38 2.59 10.34 8.81
C LEU A 38 3.48 9.14 9.15
N PHE A 39 3.19 7.96 8.59
CA PHE A 39 4.05 6.78 8.75
C PHE A 39 5.06 6.63 7.61
N GLN A 40 4.63 6.82 6.36
CA GLN A 40 5.49 6.58 5.20
C GLN A 40 6.64 7.60 5.09
N VAL A 41 6.39 8.87 5.38
CA VAL A 41 7.39 9.93 5.21
C VAL A 41 8.54 9.77 6.21
N PRO A 42 8.30 9.62 7.53
CA PRO A 42 9.39 9.40 8.49
C PRO A 42 10.13 8.08 8.28
N ALA A 43 9.43 7.02 7.86
CA ALA A 43 10.07 5.73 7.58
C ALA A 43 11.02 5.80 6.38
N ASN A 44 10.61 6.49 5.31
CA ASN A 44 11.47 6.68 4.14
C ASN A 44 12.63 7.62 4.44
N GLU A 45 12.39 8.69 5.20
CA GLU A 45 13.43 9.64 5.61
C GLU A 45 14.49 8.93 6.45
N GLY A 46 14.09 8.29 7.57
CA GLY A 46 15.04 7.66 8.49
C GLY A 46 15.73 6.41 7.92
N GLY A 47 15.15 5.80 6.88
CA GLY A 47 15.75 4.69 6.16
C GLY A 47 16.75 5.11 5.08
N PHE A 48 16.74 6.38 4.65
CA PHE A 48 17.52 6.82 3.49
C PHE A 48 18.99 7.03 3.83
N LYS A 49 19.85 6.43 3.02
CA LYS A 49 21.30 6.38 3.25
C LYS A 49 21.96 7.75 3.38
N GLU A 50 21.52 8.73 2.60
CA GLU A 50 22.09 10.08 2.65
C GLU A 50 21.67 10.85 3.92
N ASN A 51 20.59 10.42 4.56
CA ASN A 51 20.08 10.99 5.81
C ASN A 51 20.52 10.19 7.05
N GLY A 52 21.47 9.26 6.89
CA GLY A 52 22.02 8.44 7.98
C GLY A 52 21.35 7.06 8.15
N GLY A 53 20.42 6.69 7.27
CA GLY A 53 19.80 5.38 7.23
C GLY A 53 20.67 4.30 6.54
N PRO A 54 20.22 3.03 6.54
CA PRO A 54 20.99 1.92 5.96
C PRO A 54 20.71 1.66 4.47
N PHE A 55 19.65 2.23 3.89
CA PHE A 55 19.13 1.83 2.57
C PHE A 55 19.30 2.91 1.50
N THR A 56 19.71 2.50 0.31
CA THR A 56 19.69 3.35 -0.90
C THR A 56 18.26 3.68 -1.32
N LEU A 57 18.09 4.69 -2.17
CA LEU A 57 16.78 5.09 -2.70
C LEU A 57 16.03 3.91 -3.37
N VAL A 58 16.76 3.07 -4.11
CA VAL A 58 16.19 1.92 -4.82
C VAL A 58 15.75 0.83 -3.84
N GLU A 59 16.56 0.54 -2.83
CA GLU A 59 16.23 -0.43 -1.77
C GLU A 59 15.00 0.02 -0.97
N LEU A 60 14.92 1.31 -0.60
CA LEU A 60 13.75 1.88 0.07
C LEU A 60 12.48 1.74 -0.77
N LYS A 61 12.54 2.11 -2.04
CA LYS A 61 11.38 2.01 -2.95
C LYS A 61 10.94 0.56 -3.09
N THR A 62 11.88 -0.36 -3.19
CA THR A 62 11.60 -1.79 -3.28
C THR A 62 10.89 -2.32 -2.04
N ILE A 63 11.37 -1.96 -0.84
CA ILE A 63 10.71 -2.29 0.43
C ILE A 63 9.28 -1.71 0.45
N GLN A 64 9.11 -0.45 0.05
CA GLN A 64 7.80 0.21 0.04
C GLN A 64 6.82 -0.48 -0.92
N GLU A 65 7.25 -0.90 -2.11
CA GLU A 65 6.40 -1.65 -3.05
C GLU A 65 6.02 -3.02 -2.47
N ALA A 66 6.97 -3.74 -1.87
CA ALA A 66 6.69 -5.01 -1.20
C ALA A 66 5.65 -4.86 -0.07
N ILE A 67 5.81 -3.83 0.78
CA ILE A 67 4.85 -3.50 1.85
C ILE A 67 3.49 -3.13 1.25
N THR A 68 3.46 -2.29 0.22
CA THR A 68 2.22 -1.80 -0.37
C THR A 68 1.42 -2.92 -1.00
N LEU A 69 2.07 -3.84 -1.72
CA LEU A 69 1.43 -5.00 -2.32
C LEU A 69 0.93 -5.99 -1.25
N THR A 70 1.72 -6.19 -0.18
CA THR A 70 1.30 -7.03 0.95
C THR A 70 0.07 -6.46 1.66
N VAL A 71 0.10 -5.17 2.00
CA VAL A 71 -1.03 -4.47 2.62
C VAL A 71 -2.24 -4.45 1.69
N PHE A 72 -2.04 -4.22 0.39
CA PHE A 72 -3.11 -4.26 -0.61
C PHE A 72 -3.78 -5.64 -0.70
N MET A 73 -3.01 -6.73 -0.60
CA MET A 73 -3.56 -8.09 -0.61
C MET A 73 -4.39 -8.36 0.65
N ILE A 74 -3.89 -8.01 1.83
CA ILE A 74 -4.65 -8.11 3.09
C ILE A 74 -5.91 -7.25 3.02
N PHE A 75 -5.79 -6.02 2.56
CA PHE A 75 -6.90 -5.10 2.38
C PHE A 75 -7.98 -5.67 1.45
N THR A 76 -7.58 -6.21 0.30
CA THR A 76 -8.50 -6.82 -0.68
C THR A 76 -9.19 -8.04 -0.08
N THR A 77 -8.47 -8.94 0.59
CA THR A 77 -9.08 -10.13 1.21
C THR A 77 -10.06 -9.80 2.33
N LEU A 78 -9.74 -8.82 3.18
CA LEU A 78 -10.56 -8.47 4.34
C LEU A 78 -11.79 -7.64 3.96
N LEU A 79 -11.61 -6.64 3.10
CA LEU A 79 -12.69 -5.73 2.71
C LEU A 79 -13.45 -6.28 1.50
N PHE A 80 -12.74 -6.74 0.47
CA PHE A 80 -13.33 -7.23 -0.78
C PHE A 80 -13.43 -8.75 -0.78
N LYS A 81 -14.18 -9.30 0.20
CA LYS A 81 -14.36 -10.75 0.45
C LYS A 81 -14.86 -11.58 -0.75
N ASN A 82 -15.33 -10.94 -1.82
CA ASN A 82 -15.77 -11.61 -3.06
C ASN A 82 -14.63 -11.87 -4.06
N GLU A 83 -13.47 -11.23 -3.89
CA GLU A 83 -12.28 -11.51 -4.70
C GLU A 83 -11.64 -12.81 -4.22
N LYS A 84 -11.87 -13.91 -4.94
CA LYS A 84 -11.18 -15.17 -4.68
C LYS A 84 -9.71 -14.99 -5.03
N LEU A 85 -8.82 -15.13 -4.04
CA LEU A 85 -7.38 -15.21 -4.27
C LEU A 85 -7.07 -16.41 -5.18
N GLY A 86 -7.00 -16.16 -6.48
CA GLY A 86 -6.59 -17.16 -7.46
C GLY A 86 -5.10 -17.48 -7.34
N TRP A 87 -4.70 -18.66 -7.80
CA TRP A 87 -3.30 -19.13 -7.78
C TRP A 87 -2.30 -18.12 -8.35
N ASN A 88 -2.71 -17.36 -9.36
CA ASN A 88 -1.90 -16.32 -9.99
C ASN A 88 -1.47 -15.21 -9.01
N HIS A 89 -2.27 -14.91 -7.98
CA HIS A 89 -1.93 -13.91 -6.96
C HIS A 89 -0.81 -14.41 -6.04
N LEU A 90 -0.81 -15.71 -5.70
CA LEU A 90 0.26 -16.34 -4.92
C LEU A 90 1.57 -16.39 -5.72
N VAL A 91 1.48 -16.73 -7.01
CA VAL A 91 2.64 -16.69 -7.92
C VAL A 91 3.17 -15.27 -8.05
N GLY A 92 2.30 -14.27 -8.23
CA GLY A 92 2.67 -12.86 -8.24
C GLY A 92 3.38 -12.42 -6.96
N PHE A 93 2.91 -12.88 -5.79
CA PHE A 93 3.57 -12.64 -4.52
C PHE A 93 4.97 -13.26 -4.45
N GLY A 94 5.11 -14.52 -4.89
CA GLY A 94 6.41 -15.18 -5.00
C GLY A 94 7.39 -14.41 -5.89
N LEU A 95 6.92 -13.85 -7.00
CA LEU A 95 7.73 -13.03 -7.90
C LEU A 95 8.16 -11.70 -7.25
N ILE A 96 7.33 -11.08 -6.42
CA ILE A 96 7.69 -9.87 -5.66
C ILE A 96 8.79 -10.18 -4.65
N VAL A 97 8.68 -11.28 -3.90
CA VAL A 97 9.71 -11.72 -2.96
C VAL A 97 11.03 -11.99 -3.69
N LEU A 98 10.96 -12.60 -4.88
CA LEU A 98 12.11 -12.86 -5.72
C LEU A 98 12.75 -11.55 -6.23
N ALA A 99 11.94 -10.55 -6.60
CA ALA A 99 12.41 -9.23 -6.96
C ALA A 99 13.14 -8.52 -5.81
N VAL A 100 12.61 -8.60 -4.58
CA VAL A 100 13.29 -8.10 -3.37
C VAL A 100 14.64 -8.79 -3.20
N PHE A 101 14.69 -10.11 -3.29
CA PHE A 101 15.95 -10.86 -3.18
C PHE A 101 17.00 -10.41 -4.21
N VAL A 102 16.60 -10.25 -5.48
CA VAL A 102 17.51 -9.83 -6.55
C VAL A 102 18.04 -8.42 -6.32
N ILE A 103 17.19 -7.48 -5.91
CA ILE A 103 17.58 -6.07 -5.70
C ILE A 103 18.56 -5.92 -4.52
N PHE A 104 18.39 -6.72 -3.46
CA PHE A 104 19.28 -6.69 -2.29
C PHE A 104 20.57 -7.50 -2.48
N LYS A 105 20.64 -8.36 -3.51
CA LYS A 105 21.83 -9.16 -3.80
C LYS A 105 22.88 -8.31 -4.51
N LYS A 106 23.95 -7.96 -3.79
CA LYS A 106 25.15 -7.35 -4.38
C LYS A 106 26.01 -8.42 -5.05
N TRP A 107 26.32 -8.21 -6.32
CA TRP A 107 27.31 -8.99 -7.07
C TRP A 107 28.68 -8.34 -6.97
#